data_AF-A0AAW5HSF0-F1
#
_entry.id   AF-A0AAW5HSF0-F1
#
_cell.length_a   1.000
_cell.length_b   1.000
_cell.length_c   1.000
_cell.angle_alpha   90.00
_cell.angle_beta   90.00
_cell.angle_gamma   90.00
#
_symmetry.space_group_name_H-M   'P 1'
#
loop_
_entity.id
_entity.type
_entity.pdbx_description
1 polymer ?
#
loop_
_entity_poly.entity_id
_entity_poly.type
_entity_poly.pdbx_seq_one_letter_code
_entity_poly.pdbx_strand_id
1 'polypeptide(L)'
;MISHDEIQACLSARLDGEQPSLDDAIVDAHLAQCEECAAFWEQALSLSQTVRFAEVDGNVAPPSDLADAILAGVNDPWHAMMQRRQVNVMIGRAALCAIAVCWIVWAIVGVVGVGEALAQTPEVAAATLMGVAVRFGVGLSLGLASWKPAQIPGIVLIVGTMFTFTLGFAVLDAVQRIGAVAPMTVIAPGIALLALAWTWIADKGVAMRRAWHLLNADPTGL
;
A
#
# COMPACT_ATOMS: atom_id res chain seq x y z
N MET A 1 9.74 22.49 -56.97
CA MET A 1 9.77 23.90 -56.50
C MET A 1 9.21 23.85 -55.11
N ILE A 2 10.01 24.18 -54.09
CA ILE A 2 9.57 24.18 -52.71
C ILE A 2 8.61 25.36 -52.55
N SER A 3 7.43 25.12 -51.98
CA SER A 3 6.43 26.17 -51.77
C SER A 3 6.78 27.01 -50.54
N HIS A 4 6.35 28.28 -50.52
CA HIS A 4 6.56 29.15 -49.36
C HIS A 4 5.82 28.61 -48.12
N ASP A 5 4.66 27.98 -48.29
CA ASP A 5 3.89 27.36 -47.21
C ASP A 5 4.67 26.25 -46.48
N GLU A 6 5.41 25.42 -47.22
CA GLU A 6 6.24 24.36 -46.64
C GLU A 6 7.42 24.93 -45.82
N ILE A 7 8.02 26.03 -46.29
CA ILE A 7 9.10 26.73 -45.58
C ILE A 7 8.56 27.40 -44.31
N GLN A 8 7.42 28.08 -44.39
CA GLN A 8 6.77 28.72 -43.24
C GLN A 8 6.36 27.70 -42.17
N ALA A 9 5.85 26.53 -42.57
CA ALA A 9 5.54 25.45 -41.63
C ALA A 9 6.80 24.92 -40.91
N CYS A 10 7.93 24.76 -41.61
CA CYS A 10 9.20 24.37 -41.00
C CYS A 10 9.72 25.43 -40.02
N LEU A 11 9.56 26.71 -40.35
CA LEU A 11 9.93 27.83 -39.47
C LEU A 11 9.07 27.86 -38.19
N SER A 12 7.77 27.59 -38.30
CA SER A 12 6.87 27.48 -37.15
C SER A 12 7.25 26.30 -36.26
N ALA A 13 7.45 25.11 -36.83
CA ALA A 13 7.88 23.92 -36.09
C ALA A 13 9.19 24.18 -35.32
N ARG A 14 10.13 24.87 -35.94
CA ARG A 14 11.40 25.28 -35.30
C ARG A 14 11.20 26.23 -34.13
N LEU A 15 10.21 27.12 -34.19
CA LEU A 15 9.87 28.05 -33.10
C LEU A 15 9.25 27.32 -31.89
N ASP A 16 8.44 26.30 -32.14
CA ASP A 16 7.76 25.48 -31.12
C ASP A 16 8.62 24.33 -30.57
N GLY A 17 9.80 24.10 -31.16
CA GLY A 17 10.73 23.03 -30.76
C GLY A 17 10.35 21.65 -31.32
N GLU A 18 9.50 21.61 -32.33
CA GLU A 18 9.12 20.39 -33.06
C GLU A 18 10.14 20.06 -34.17
N GLN A 19 10.13 18.82 -34.67
CA GLN A 19 11.03 18.40 -35.75
C GLN A 19 10.52 18.94 -37.10
N PRO A 20 11.33 19.73 -37.85
CA PRO A 20 10.94 20.22 -39.17
C PRO A 20 10.86 19.09 -40.20
N SER A 21 9.99 19.24 -41.19
CA SER A 21 9.78 18.24 -42.25
C SER A 21 10.82 18.31 -43.37
N LEU A 22 11.53 19.44 -43.49
CA LEU A 22 12.64 19.66 -44.42
C LEU A 22 13.95 19.80 -43.66
N ASP A 23 15.06 19.52 -44.34
CA ASP A 23 16.40 19.73 -43.81
C ASP A 23 16.65 21.23 -43.58
N ASP A 24 17.20 21.57 -42.41
CA ASP A 24 17.48 22.95 -41.99
C ASP A 24 18.37 23.68 -43.01
N ALA A 25 19.29 22.97 -43.67
CA ALA A 25 20.14 23.56 -44.72
C ALA A 25 19.35 24.08 -45.93
N ILE A 26 18.23 23.43 -46.26
CA ILE A 26 17.34 23.83 -47.37
C ILE A 26 16.50 25.03 -46.95
N VAL A 27 16.01 25.03 -45.71
CA VAL A 27 15.22 26.12 -45.13
C VAL A 27 16.07 27.39 -45.03
N ASP A 28 17.30 27.29 -44.52
CA ASP A 28 18.22 28.42 -44.37
C ASP A 28 18.65 29.00 -45.74
N ALA A 29 18.87 28.14 -46.75
CA ALA A 29 19.18 28.58 -48.10
C ALA A 29 18.00 29.33 -48.76
N HIS A 30 16.77 28.91 -48.50
CA HIS A 30 15.58 29.59 -49.00
C HIS A 30 15.34 30.93 -48.28
N LEU A 31 15.52 30.96 -46.95
CA LEU A 31 15.44 32.18 -46.14
C LEU A 31 16.42 33.26 -46.61
N ALA A 32 17.64 32.89 -47.01
CA ALA A 32 18.65 33.82 -47.49
C ALA A 32 18.30 34.49 -48.83
N GLN A 33 17.42 33.87 -49.62
CA GLN A 33 17.10 34.28 -50.99
C GLN A 33 15.68 34.85 -51.15
N CYS A 34 14.78 34.60 -50.18
CA CYS A 34 13.36 34.94 -50.28
C CYS A 34 12.95 35.98 -49.23
N GLU A 35 12.66 37.20 -49.69
CA GLU A 35 12.24 38.32 -48.83
C GLU A 35 10.91 38.05 -48.10
N GLU A 36 10.00 37.28 -48.70
CA GLU A 36 8.70 36.94 -48.10
C GLU A 36 8.85 36.04 -46.87
N CYS A 37 9.66 34.98 -46.98
CA CYS A 37 9.90 34.06 -45.86
C CYS A 37 10.75 34.72 -44.75
N ALA A 38 11.66 35.64 -45.11
CA ALA A 38 12.39 36.44 -44.14
C ALA A 38 11.47 37.37 -43.33
N ALA A 39 10.54 38.06 -44.01
CA ALA A 39 9.55 38.92 -43.35
C ALA A 39 8.60 38.13 -42.43
N PHE A 40 8.16 36.95 -42.86
CA PHE A 40 7.36 36.04 -42.03
C PHE A 40 8.12 35.61 -40.76
N TRP A 41 9.39 35.23 -40.90
CA TRP A 41 10.22 34.81 -39.77
C TRP A 41 10.44 35.93 -38.75
N GLU A 42 10.71 37.15 -39.22
CA GLU A 42 10.88 38.31 -38.33
C GLU A 42 9.59 38.69 -37.60
N GLN A 43 8.43 38.59 -38.28
CA GLN A 43 7.12 38.77 -37.63
C GLN A 43 6.87 37.70 -36.56
N ALA A 44 7.13 36.43 -36.87
CA ALA A 44 6.96 35.32 -35.93
C ALA A 44 7.86 35.47 -34.69
N LEU A 45 9.12 35.89 -34.88
CA LEU A 45 10.02 36.19 -33.77
C LEU A 45 9.52 37.36 -32.92
N SER A 46 9.07 38.46 -33.55
CA SER A 46 8.53 39.62 -32.81
C SER A 46 7.27 39.26 -31.99
N LEU A 47 6.39 38.41 -32.53
CA LEU A 47 5.20 37.94 -31.83
C LEU A 47 5.58 37.02 -30.66
N SER A 48 6.51 36.08 -30.87
CA SER A 48 6.99 35.21 -29.79
C SER A 48 7.62 36.01 -28.64
N GLN A 49 8.33 37.10 -28.98
CA GLN A 49 8.97 37.98 -28.02
C GLN A 49 7.94 38.80 -27.24
N THR A 50 6.91 39.33 -27.90
CA THR A 50 5.81 40.04 -27.22
C THR A 50 4.99 39.13 -26.31
N VAL A 51 4.72 37.87 -26.69
CA VAL A 51 4.05 36.89 -25.82
C VAL A 51 4.93 36.52 -24.62
N ARG A 52 6.22 36.27 -24.83
CA ARG A 52 7.18 36.01 -23.74
C ARG A 52 7.33 37.20 -22.80
N PHE A 53 7.27 38.44 -23.29
CA PHE A 53 7.33 39.62 -22.43
C PHE A 53 5.99 39.96 -21.76
N ALA A 54 4.86 39.65 -22.38
CA ALA A 54 3.55 39.71 -21.73
C ALA A 54 3.46 38.75 -20.53
N GLU A 55 4.20 37.63 -20.56
CA GLU A 55 4.41 36.77 -19.39
C GLU A 55 5.36 37.36 -18.33
N VAL A 56 6.25 38.31 -18.70
CA VAL A 56 7.30 38.89 -17.84
C VAL A 56 6.92 40.24 -17.22
N ASP A 57 5.99 41.00 -17.83
CA ASP A 57 5.43 42.23 -17.24
C ASP A 57 4.49 41.93 -16.04
N GLY A 58 4.11 40.67 -15.87
CA GLY A 58 3.78 40.13 -14.56
C GLY A 58 5.03 39.49 -13.96
N ASN A 59 5.42 39.90 -12.76
CA ASN A 59 6.47 39.27 -11.96
C ASN A 59 6.11 37.79 -11.63
N VAL A 60 6.16 36.91 -12.62
CA VAL A 60 5.96 35.46 -12.50
C VAL A 60 7.32 34.81 -12.29
N ALA A 61 8.03 35.23 -11.24
CA ALA A 61 8.77 34.24 -10.49
C ALA A 61 7.69 33.34 -9.88
N PRO A 62 7.63 32.02 -10.20
CA PRO A 62 6.68 31.15 -9.52
C PRO A 62 6.92 31.34 -8.02
N PRO A 63 5.89 31.72 -7.23
CA PRO A 63 6.04 31.81 -5.79
C PRO A 63 6.70 30.52 -5.30
N SER A 64 7.67 30.58 -4.39
CA SER A 64 8.31 29.37 -3.85
C SER A 64 7.28 28.41 -3.23
N ASP A 65 6.11 28.95 -2.87
CA ASP A 65 4.94 28.26 -2.34
C ASP A 65 3.99 27.70 -3.41
N LEU A 66 4.22 27.93 -4.70
CA LEU A 66 3.33 27.42 -5.76
C LEU A 66 3.49 25.90 -5.90
N ALA A 67 4.70 25.38 -5.68
CA ALA A 67 4.93 23.94 -5.59
C ALA A 67 4.14 23.35 -4.40
N ASP A 68 4.18 23.99 -3.23
CA ASP A 68 3.44 23.54 -2.05
C ASP A 68 1.92 23.74 -2.21
N ALA A 69 1.46 24.77 -2.92
CA ALA A 69 0.04 25.01 -3.21
C ALA A 69 -0.51 24.07 -4.30
N ILE A 70 0.30 23.72 -5.30
CA ILE A 70 -0.04 22.69 -6.30
C ILE A 70 -0.02 21.31 -5.63
N LEU A 71 0.97 21.02 -4.78
CA LEU A 71 1.01 19.79 -3.98
C LEU A 71 -0.13 19.77 -2.95
N ALA A 72 -0.56 20.90 -2.40
CA ALA A 72 -1.71 21.01 -1.50
C ALA A 72 -3.04 20.87 -2.23
N GLY A 73 -3.14 21.37 -3.47
CA GLY A 73 -4.27 21.13 -4.37
C GLY A 73 -4.35 19.68 -4.85
N VAL A 74 -3.21 18.99 -4.92
CA VAL A 74 -3.08 17.55 -5.21
C VAL A 74 -3.09 16.68 -3.93
N ASN A 75 -3.04 17.29 -2.74
CA ASN A 75 -3.24 16.63 -1.44
C ASN A 75 -4.74 16.35 -1.24
N ASP A 76 -5.28 15.54 -2.15
CA ASP A 76 -6.63 15.00 -2.13
C ASP A 76 -6.89 14.20 -0.83
N PRO A 77 -8.16 14.02 -0.42
CA PRO A 77 -8.59 13.00 0.57
C PRO A 77 -7.97 11.61 0.36
N TRP A 78 -7.45 11.33 -0.84
CA TRP A 78 -6.65 10.16 -1.18
C TRP A 78 -5.40 9.98 -0.29
N HIS A 79 -4.64 11.04 -0.03
CA HIS A 79 -3.46 10.99 0.85
C HIS A 79 -3.87 10.72 2.30
N ALA A 80 -4.94 11.34 2.78
CA ALA A 80 -5.48 11.08 4.12
C ALA A 80 -5.97 9.64 4.27
N MET A 81 -6.60 9.08 3.22
CA MET A 81 -7.05 7.68 3.22
C MET A 81 -5.88 6.69 3.15
N MET A 82 -4.85 6.98 2.35
CA MET A 82 -3.61 6.20 2.30
C MET A 82 -2.80 6.29 3.60
N GLN A 83 -2.70 7.45 4.24
CA GLN A 83 -2.05 7.61 5.54
C GLN A 83 -2.78 6.84 6.63
N ARG A 84 -4.12 6.95 6.72
CA ARG A 84 -4.92 6.16 7.67
C ARG A 84 -4.73 4.66 7.46
N ARG A 85 -4.59 4.20 6.21
CA ARG A 85 -4.27 2.80 5.89
C ARG A 85 -2.89 2.40 6.40
N GLN A 86 -1.85 3.19 6.11
CA GLN A 86 -0.48 2.93 6.57
C GLN A 86 -0.46 2.82 8.11
N VAL A 87 -1.12 3.74 8.80
CA VAL A 87 -1.24 3.74 10.26
C VAL A 87 -2.00 2.50 10.76
N ASN A 88 -3.15 2.15 10.16
CA ASN A 88 -3.92 0.97 10.57
C ASN A 88 -3.15 -0.35 10.36
N VAL A 89 -2.40 -0.47 9.26
CA VAL A 89 -1.54 -1.64 9.02
C VAL A 89 -0.38 -1.67 10.02
N MET A 90 0.23 -0.52 10.33
CA MET A 90 1.27 -0.44 11.36
C MET A 90 0.75 -0.85 12.75
N ILE A 91 -0.42 -0.34 13.15
CA ILE A 91 -1.09 -0.72 14.41
C ILE A 91 -1.37 -2.23 14.41
N GLY A 92 -1.89 -2.76 13.29
CA GLY A 92 -2.13 -4.19 13.14
C GLY A 92 -0.87 -5.04 13.32
N ARG A 93 0.25 -4.63 12.70
CA ARG A 93 1.54 -5.32 12.83
C ARG A 93 2.09 -5.25 14.25
N ALA A 94 1.99 -4.08 14.89
CA ALA A 94 2.39 -3.91 16.29
C ALA A 94 1.56 -4.79 17.22
N ALA A 95 0.24 -4.86 17.02
CA ALA A 95 -0.65 -5.73 17.77
C ALA A 95 -0.31 -7.22 17.58
N LEU A 96 -0.10 -7.68 16.33
CA LEU A 96 0.33 -9.06 16.05
C LEU A 96 1.67 -9.38 16.70
N CYS A 97 2.63 -8.46 16.68
CA CYS A 97 3.92 -8.62 17.33
C CYS A 97 3.77 -8.74 18.86
N ALA A 98 2.98 -7.85 19.48
CA ALA A 98 2.71 -7.91 20.91
C ALA A 98 2.03 -9.23 21.32
N ILE A 99 1.02 -9.67 20.57
CA ILE A 99 0.34 -10.95 20.81
C ILE A 99 1.32 -12.12 20.62
N ALA A 100 2.17 -12.09 19.59
CA ALA A 100 3.19 -13.11 19.37
C ALA A 100 4.14 -13.24 20.57
N VAL A 101 4.59 -12.11 21.14
CA VAL A 101 5.41 -12.09 22.35
C VAL A 101 4.67 -12.72 23.53
N CYS A 102 3.40 -12.35 23.76
CA CYS A 102 2.58 -12.97 24.82
C CYS A 102 2.47 -14.50 24.67
N TRP A 103 2.28 -15.00 23.44
CA TRP A 103 2.23 -16.44 23.16
C TRP A 103 3.57 -17.13 23.42
N ILE A 104 4.69 -16.51 23.03
CA ILE A 104 6.03 -17.05 23.28
C ILE A 104 6.32 -17.08 24.78
N VAL A 105 6.03 -15.99 25.51
CA VAL A 105 6.19 -15.94 26.97
C VAL A 105 5.35 -17.03 27.63
N TRP A 106 4.10 -17.21 27.20
CA TRP A 106 3.26 -18.26 27.76
C TRP A 106 3.79 -19.67 27.46
N ALA A 107 4.37 -19.88 26.28
CA ALA A 107 5.02 -21.13 25.94
C ALA A 107 6.27 -21.38 26.82
N ILE A 108 7.08 -20.36 27.07
CA ILE A 108 8.26 -20.43 27.95
C ILE A 108 7.86 -20.75 29.39
N VAL A 109 6.82 -20.10 29.92
CA VAL A 109 6.27 -20.44 31.25
C VAL A 109 5.81 -21.90 31.29
N GLY A 110 5.20 -22.38 30.20
CA GLY A 110 4.83 -23.79 30.06
C GLY A 110 6.03 -24.74 30.09
N VAL A 111 7.18 -24.38 29.48
CA VAL A 111 8.42 -25.17 29.54
C VAL A 111 8.89 -25.33 30.98
N VAL A 112 8.88 -24.25 31.76
CA VAL A 112 9.28 -24.29 33.17
C VAL A 112 8.33 -25.19 33.97
N GLY A 113 7.03 -25.15 33.66
CA GLY A 113 6.01 -26.01 34.27
C GLY A 113 6.12 -27.51 33.92
N VAL A 114 6.93 -27.91 32.94
CA VAL A 114 7.11 -29.34 32.58
C VAL A 114 7.75 -30.12 33.74
N GLY A 115 8.66 -29.50 34.50
CA GLY A 115 9.30 -30.15 35.65
C GLY A 115 8.30 -30.54 36.74
N GLU A 116 7.35 -29.64 37.03
CA GLU A 116 6.25 -29.90 37.97
C GLU A 116 5.27 -30.94 37.42
N ALA A 117 4.98 -30.89 36.12
CA ALA A 117 4.12 -31.87 35.46
C ALA A 117 4.72 -33.29 35.52
N LEU A 118 6.04 -33.42 35.37
CA LEU A 118 6.76 -34.68 35.47
C LEU A 118 6.69 -35.29 36.87
N ALA A 119 6.65 -34.44 37.91
CA ALA A 119 6.48 -34.87 39.29
C ALA A 119 5.06 -35.40 39.59
N GLN A 120 4.06 -35.01 38.79
CA GLN A 120 2.69 -35.52 38.91
C GLN A 120 2.54 -36.86 38.19
N THR A 121 2.59 -36.86 36.85
CA THR A 121 2.57 -38.06 36.02
C THR A 121 3.25 -37.82 34.67
N PRO A 122 3.83 -38.86 34.04
CA PRO A 122 4.40 -38.75 32.69
C PRO A 122 3.40 -38.26 31.62
N GLU A 123 2.11 -38.59 31.78
CA GLU A 123 1.03 -38.21 30.86
C GLU A 123 0.76 -36.70 30.89
N VAL A 124 0.74 -36.11 32.09
CA VAL A 124 0.58 -34.65 32.25
C VAL A 124 1.80 -33.90 31.71
N ALA A 125 3.00 -34.45 31.89
CA ALA A 125 4.23 -33.91 31.28
C ALA A 125 4.19 -33.94 29.73
N ALA A 126 3.71 -35.03 29.14
CA ALA A 126 3.54 -35.12 27.69
C ALA A 126 2.50 -34.11 27.16
N ALA A 127 1.36 -33.99 27.84
CA ALA A 127 0.31 -33.03 27.45
C ALA A 127 0.78 -31.57 27.56
N THR A 128 1.52 -31.22 28.63
CA THR A 128 2.10 -29.88 28.80
C THR A 128 3.12 -29.56 27.71
N LEU A 129 4.02 -30.49 27.37
CA LEU A 129 4.97 -30.35 26.26
C LEU A 129 4.26 -30.12 24.91
N MET A 130 3.21 -30.89 24.62
CA MET A 130 2.42 -30.71 23.39
C MET A 130 1.78 -29.31 23.33
N GLY A 131 1.21 -28.86 24.45
CA GLY A 131 0.65 -27.52 24.55
C GLY A 131 1.71 -26.43 24.39
N VAL A 132 2.93 -26.62 24.91
CA VAL A 132 4.07 -25.71 24.71
C VAL A 132 4.43 -25.61 23.23
N ALA A 133 4.55 -26.74 22.53
CA ALA A 133 4.88 -26.77 21.11
C ALA A 133 3.84 -26.01 20.26
N VAL A 134 2.55 -26.22 20.54
CA VAL A 134 1.47 -25.49 19.87
C VAL A 134 1.57 -23.99 20.15
N ARG A 135 1.78 -23.57 21.40
CA ARG A 135 1.89 -22.15 21.76
C ARG A 135 3.08 -21.47 21.07
N PHE A 136 4.22 -22.16 20.99
CA PHE A 136 5.39 -21.68 20.25
C PHE A 136 5.10 -21.55 18.75
N GLY A 137 4.47 -22.57 18.15
CA GLY A 137 4.10 -22.54 16.73
C GLY A 137 3.18 -21.38 16.39
N VAL A 138 2.15 -21.16 17.21
CA VAL A 138 1.23 -20.01 17.06
C VAL A 138 1.99 -18.69 17.23
N GLY A 139 2.79 -18.54 18.29
CA GLY A 139 3.60 -17.34 18.53
C GLY A 139 4.52 -17.00 17.35
N LEU A 140 5.24 -17.99 16.80
CA LEU A 140 6.10 -17.81 15.63
C LEU A 140 5.31 -17.46 14.37
N SER A 141 4.16 -18.12 14.13
CA SER A 141 3.31 -17.79 12.99
C SER A 141 2.80 -16.34 13.03
N LEU A 142 2.39 -15.86 14.21
CA LEU A 142 1.95 -14.47 14.41
C LEU A 142 3.12 -13.49 14.24
N GLY A 143 4.31 -13.86 14.72
CA GLY A 143 5.53 -13.09 14.49
C GLY A 143 5.86 -12.97 12.99
N LEU A 144 5.79 -14.07 12.24
CA LEU A 144 5.97 -14.07 10.79
C LEU A 144 4.89 -13.24 10.08
N ALA A 145 3.63 -13.34 10.49
CA ALA A 145 2.54 -12.52 9.96
C ALA A 145 2.77 -11.02 10.20
N SER A 146 3.37 -10.65 11.33
CA SER A 146 3.71 -9.25 11.65
C SER A 146 4.80 -8.69 10.72
N TRP A 147 5.71 -9.54 10.21
CA TRP A 147 6.72 -9.13 9.22
C TRP A 147 6.17 -9.18 7.79
N LYS A 148 5.47 -10.25 7.44
CA LYS A 148 4.94 -10.53 6.09
C LYS A 148 3.42 -10.75 6.12
N PRO A 149 2.61 -9.69 6.00
CA PRO A 149 1.14 -9.77 6.00
C PRO A 149 0.55 -10.68 4.90
N ALA A 150 1.29 -10.93 3.82
CA ALA A 150 0.88 -11.84 2.75
C ALA A 150 0.56 -13.28 3.25
N GLN A 151 1.11 -13.70 4.38
CA GLN A 151 0.89 -15.03 4.96
C GLN A 151 -0.36 -15.14 5.84
N ILE A 152 -1.02 -14.02 6.16
CA ILE A 152 -2.17 -13.98 7.08
C ILE A 152 -3.29 -14.98 6.70
N PRO A 153 -3.71 -15.13 5.43
CA PRO A 153 -4.83 -16.03 5.10
C PRO A 153 -4.59 -17.49 5.49
N GLY A 154 -3.38 -18.00 5.29
CA GLY A 154 -3.03 -19.37 5.67
C GLY A 154 -2.99 -19.54 7.19
N ILE A 155 -2.48 -18.55 7.90
CA ILE A 155 -2.39 -18.56 9.36
C ILE A 155 -3.79 -18.44 9.99
N VAL A 156 -4.68 -17.62 9.42
CA VAL A 156 -6.09 -17.51 9.83
C VAL A 156 -6.79 -18.87 9.74
N LEU A 157 -6.56 -19.63 8.66
CA LEU A 157 -7.15 -20.97 8.53
C LEU A 157 -6.68 -21.92 9.64
N ILE A 158 -5.37 -21.92 9.93
CA ILE A 158 -4.79 -22.80 10.96
C ILE A 158 -5.25 -22.38 12.36
N VAL A 159 -5.11 -21.11 12.73
CA VAL A 159 -5.50 -20.60 14.05
C VAL A 159 -7.02 -20.65 14.22
N GLY A 160 -7.79 -20.42 13.15
CA GLY A 160 -9.24 -20.50 13.15
C GLY A 160 -9.78 -21.91 13.38
N THR A 161 -9.18 -22.93 12.73
CA THR A 161 -9.55 -24.33 13.00
C THR A 161 -9.18 -24.72 14.43
N MET A 162 -7.98 -24.37 14.89
CA MET A 162 -7.54 -24.58 16.27
C MET A 162 -8.50 -23.94 17.28
N PHE A 163 -8.88 -22.67 17.09
CA PHE A 163 -9.87 -21.98 17.92
C PHE A 163 -11.21 -22.70 17.93
N THR A 164 -11.71 -23.11 16.76
CA THR A 164 -13.01 -23.77 16.62
C THR A 164 -13.06 -25.09 17.40
N PHE A 165 -12.03 -25.93 17.27
CA PHE A 165 -11.95 -27.17 18.04
C PHE A 165 -11.78 -26.92 19.54
N THR A 166 -10.94 -25.96 19.92
CA THR A 166 -10.72 -25.63 21.33
C THR A 166 -11.99 -25.11 22.00
N LEU A 167 -12.75 -24.25 21.29
CA LEU A 167 -14.06 -23.78 21.71
C LEU A 167 -15.04 -24.95 21.83
N GLY A 168 -15.09 -25.86 20.86
CA GLY A 168 -15.94 -27.06 20.90
C GLY A 168 -15.64 -27.95 22.12
N PHE A 169 -14.36 -28.19 22.42
CA PHE A 169 -13.96 -28.95 23.60
C PHE A 169 -14.31 -28.22 24.91
N ALA A 170 -14.18 -26.89 24.96
CA ALA A 170 -14.60 -26.12 26.13
C ALA A 170 -16.12 -26.16 26.36
N VAL A 171 -16.93 -26.13 25.29
CA VAL A 171 -18.38 -26.32 25.39
C VAL A 171 -18.70 -27.74 25.87
N LEU A 172 -18.02 -28.76 25.35
CA LEU A 172 -18.21 -30.15 25.79
C LEU A 172 -17.87 -30.32 27.28
N ASP A 173 -16.75 -29.76 27.73
CA ASP A 173 -16.31 -29.75 29.13
C ASP A 173 -17.35 -29.07 30.05
N ALA A 174 -17.90 -27.94 29.61
CA ALA A 174 -18.95 -27.22 30.32
C ALA A 174 -20.26 -28.02 30.41
N VAL A 175 -20.64 -28.71 29.33
CA VAL A 175 -21.84 -29.57 29.30
C VAL A 175 -21.67 -30.78 30.22
N GLN A 176 -20.50 -31.41 30.21
CA GLN A 176 -20.20 -32.56 31.06
C GLN A 176 -19.88 -32.16 32.51
N ARG A 177 -19.74 -30.86 32.80
CA ARG A 177 -19.37 -30.30 34.11
C ARG A 177 -18.08 -30.89 34.69
N ILE A 178 -17.13 -31.22 33.82
CA ILE A 178 -15.81 -31.74 34.21
C ILE A 178 -14.94 -30.58 34.71
N GLY A 179 -15.01 -29.41 34.05
CA GLY A 179 -14.28 -28.21 34.44
C GLY A 179 -12.76 -28.31 34.22
N ALA A 180 -12.32 -29.18 33.31
CA ALA A 180 -10.90 -29.41 33.05
C ALA A 180 -10.29 -28.37 32.10
N VAL A 181 -11.09 -27.65 31.31
CA VAL A 181 -10.56 -26.71 30.32
C VAL A 181 -10.37 -25.33 30.93
N ALA A 182 -9.11 -24.90 31.04
CA ALA A 182 -8.78 -23.54 31.49
C ALA A 182 -9.29 -22.51 30.46
N PRO A 183 -10.03 -21.45 30.87
CA PRO A 183 -10.66 -20.50 29.95
C PRO A 183 -9.66 -19.78 29.03
N MET A 184 -8.42 -19.61 29.50
CA MET A 184 -7.35 -18.98 28.73
C MET A 184 -7.01 -19.75 27.45
N THR A 185 -7.22 -21.07 27.40
CA THR A 185 -6.94 -21.89 26.20
C THR A 185 -7.88 -21.56 25.04
N VAL A 186 -9.08 -21.05 25.33
CA VAL A 186 -10.06 -20.61 24.33
C VAL A 186 -9.90 -19.13 24.00
N ILE A 187 -9.71 -18.30 25.03
CA ILE A 187 -9.67 -16.84 24.87
C ILE A 187 -8.43 -16.41 24.05
N ALA A 188 -7.26 -16.99 24.33
CA ALA A 188 -6.03 -16.61 23.65
C ALA A 188 -6.09 -16.81 22.12
N PRO A 189 -6.50 -17.97 21.59
CA PRO A 189 -6.63 -18.14 20.15
C PRO A 189 -7.77 -17.29 19.55
N GLY A 190 -8.82 -17.01 20.31
CA GLY A 190 -9.87 -16.07 19.90
C GLY A 190 -9.31 -14.65 19.66
N ILE A 191 -8.50 -14.14 20.60
CA ILE A 191 -7.84 -12.84 20.46
C ILE A 191 -6.88 -12.83 19.27
N ALA A 192 -6.07 -13.89 19.11
CA ALA A 192 -5.16 -14.02 17.98
C ALA A 192 -5.92 -14.03 16.63
N LEU A 193 -7.03 -14.75 16.56
CA LEU A 193 -7.88 -14.82 15.36
C LEU A 193 -8.50 -13.45 15.02
N LEU A 194 -9.00 -12.73 16.03
CA LEU A 194 -9.54 -11.38 15.85
C LEU A 194 -8.47 -10.41 15.35
N ALA A 195 -7.26 -10.45 15.92
CA ALA A 195 -6.15 -9.62 15.46
C ALA A 195 -5.75 -9.95 14.01
N LEU A 196 -5.68 -11.24 13.65
CA LEU A 196 -5.41 -11.66 12.27
C LEU A 196 -6.52 -11.22 11.30
N ALA A 197 -7.79 -11.36 11.67
CA ALA A 197 -8.92 -10.92 10.85
C ALA A 197 -8.90 -9.39 10.65
N TRP A 198 -8.67 -8.64 11.73
CA TRP A 198 -8.57 -7.18 11.68
C TRP A 198 -7.43 -6.72 10.77
N THR A 199 -6.23 -7.30 10.95
CA THR A 199 -5.07 -6.97 10.11
C THR A 199 -5.27 -7.34 8.65
N TRP A 200 -5.92 -8.47 8.36
CA TRP A 200 -6.27 -8.87 7.00
C TRP A 200 -7.23 -7.89 6.33
N ILE A 201 -8.27 -7.47 7.05
CA ILE A 201 -9.25 -6.49 6.56
C ILE A 201 -8.58 -5.12 6.34
N ALA A 202 -7.71 -4.70 7.25
CA ALA A 202 -6.96 -3.45 7.12
C ALA A 202 -6.00 -3.45 5.92
N ASP A 203 -5.39 -4.61 5.61
CA ASP A 203 -4.44 -4.75 4.50
C ASP A 203 -5.13 -4.87 3.13
N LYS A 204 -6.16 -5.73 3.02
CA LYS A 204 -6.83 -6.09 1.75
C LYS A 204 -8.22 -5.50 1.53
N GLY A 205 -8.86 -4.90 2.54
CA GLY A 205 -10.25 -4.43 2.45
C GLY A 205 -10.51 -3.41 1.33
N VAL A 206 -9.55 -2.53 1.05
CA VAL A 206 -9.66 -1.53 -0.03
C VAL A 206 -9.46 -2.15 -1.41
N ALA A 207 -8.54 -3.12 -1.54
CA ALA A 207 -8.36 -3.84 -2.80
C ALA A 207 -9.60 -4.66 -3.15
N MET A 208 -10.25 -5.26 -2.15
CA MET A 208 -11.49 -6.01 -2.34
C MET A 208 -12.67 -5.10 -2.69
N ARG A 209 -12.81 -3.94 -2.05
CA ARG A 209 -13.80 -2.92 -2.45
C ARG A 209 -13.55 -2.42 -3.86
N ARG A 210 -12.30 -2.08 -4.21
CA ARG A 210 -11.95 -1.63 -5.57
C ARG A 210 -12.25 -2.70 -6.61
N ALA A 211 -11.93 -3.96 -6.34
CA ALA A 211 -12.28 -5.08 -7.22
C ALA A 211 -13.80 -5.23 -7.37
N TRP A 212 -14.56 -5.04 -6.28
CA TRP A 212 -16.01 -5.05 -6.30
C TRP A 212 -16.61 -3.90 -7.14
N HIS A 213 -16.08 -2.69 -7.00
CA HIS A 213 -16.50 -1.54 -7.81
C HIS A 213 -16.16 -1.71 -9.31
N LEU A 214 -15.00 -2.28 -9.62
CA LEU A 214 -14.62 -2.64 -10.99
C LEU A 214 -15.55 -3.70 -11.59
N LEU A 215 -15.97 -4.69 -10.80
CA LEU A 215 -16.96 -5.69 -11.21
C LEU A 215 -18.36 -5.08 -11.38
N ASN A 216 -18.69 -4.04 -10.60
CA ASN A 216 -19.96 -3.32 -10.71
C ASN A 216 -19.98 -2.27 -11.84
N ALA A 217 -18.90 -2.13 -12.61
CA ALA A 217 -18.76 -1.14 -13.69
C ALA A 217 -19.16 0.28 -13.26
N ASP A 218 -18.90 0.62 -12.00
CA ASP A 218 -19.20 1.94 -11.44
C ASP A 218 -17.88 2.73 -11.35
N PRO A 219 -17.54 3.53 -12.37
CA PRO A 219 -16.31 4.33 -12.38
C PRO A 219 -16.35 5.49 -11.39
N THR A 220 -17.50 5.77 -10.77
CA THR A 220 -17.74 6.92 -9.89
C THR A 220 -17.81 6.56 -8.40
N GLY A 221 -17.88 5.28 -8.05
CA GLY A 221 -17.96 4.83 -6.65
C GLY A 221 -16.59 4.64 -6.02
N LEU A 222 -16.02 5.70 -5.43
CA LEU A 222 -14.91 5.62 -4.46
C LEU A 222 -15.19 6.47 -3.22
#